data_AF-A0A7V4P7W5-F1
#
_entry.id   AF-A0A7V4P7W5-F1
#
_cell.length_a   1.000
_cell.length_b   1.000
_cell.length_c   1.000
_cell.angle_alpha   90.00
_cell.angle_beta   90.00
_cell.angle_gamma   90.00
#
_symmetry.space_group_name_H-M   'P 1'
#
loop_
_entity.id
_entity.type
_entity.pdbx_description
1 polymer ?
#
loop_
_entity_poly.entity_id
_entity_poly.type
_entity_poly.pdbx_seq_one_letter_code
_entity_poly.pdbx_strand_id
1 'polypeptide(L)'
;MKSDLGRNTTMSLPGIVVQGTLSADGTLQLDEKPNLPAGRVQVILQLLPDLPVGDPFWEMMKSIWAGQQQRGHVPRNVEEVQAELRESRQGWATRQEEIERLQDEAHRVREQQP
;
A
#
# COMPACT_ATOMS: atom_id res chain seq x y z
N MET A 1 46.70 11.69 -26.53
CA MET A 1 46.21 10.40 -26.02
C MET A 1 45.29 10.73 -24.85
N LYS A 2 43.98 10.96 -25.00
CA LYS A 2 42.87 10.08 -25.38
C LYS A 2 42.88 8.74 -24.64
N SER A 3 42.09 8.68 -23.56
CA SER A 3 41.25 7.52 -23.23
C SER A 3 40.18 7.95 -22.21
N ASP A 4 39.00 8.23 -22.74
CA ASP A 4 37.73 8.27 -22.05
C ASP A 4 37.49 6.98 -21.26
N LEU A 5 37.19 7.07 -19.96
CA LEU A 5 36.58 5.96 -19.23
C LEU A 5 35.07 6.15 -19.26
N GLY A 6 34.44 5.29 -20.06
CA GLY A 6 33.05 5.34 -20.44
C GLY A 6 32.09 5.49 -19.27
N ARG A 7 31.14 6.41 -19.44
CA ARG A 7 29.85 6.37 -18.76
C ARG A 7 29.26 4.98 -19.01
N ASN A 8 29.16 4.17 -17.95
CA ASN A 8 28.45 2.92 -18.00
C ASN A 8 26.96 3.25 -18.04
N THR A 9 26.45 3.47 -19.25
CA THR A 9 25.02 3.66 -19.49
C THR A 9 24.35 2.31 -19.27
N THR A 10 23.90 2.06 -18.04
CA THR A 10 22.99 0.97 -17.74
C THR A 10 21.73 1.16 -18.58
N MET A 11 21.66 0.47 -19.72
CA MET A 11 20.44 0.38 -20.49
C MET A 11 19.46 -0.48 -19.69
N SER A 12 18.56 0.17 -18.96
CA SER A 12 17.37 -0.47 -18.41
C SER A 12 16.53 -0.99 -19.59
N LEU A 13 16.56 -2.29 -19.84
CA LEU A 13 15.51 -2.94 -20.62
C LEU A 13 14.16 -2.58 -19.97
N PRO A 14 13.07 -2.35 -20.74
CA PRO A 14 11.73 -2.25 -20.19
C PRO A 14 11.32 -3.64 -19.67
N GLY A 15 11.83 -3.99 -18.49
CA GLY A 15 11.55 -5.23 -17.79
C GLY A 15 10.37 -5.02 -16.86
N ILE A 16 9.47 -5.99 -16.83
CA ILE A 16 8.46 -6.06 -15.77
C ILE A 16 9.19 -6.58 -14.53
N VAL A 17 9.18 -5.79 -13.45
CA VAL A 17 9.73 -6.19 -12.15
C VAL A 17 8.58 -6.76 -11.34
N VAL A 18 8.66 -8.04 -11.01
CA VAL A 18 7.71 -8.73 -10.13
C VAL A 18 8.48 -9.26 -8.94
N GLN A 19 7.99 -8.98 -7.73
CA GLN A 19 8.58 -9.51 -6.51
C GLN A 19 8.16 -10.97 -6.30
N GLY A 20 9.04 -11.72 -5.64
CA GLY A 20 8.79 -13.11 -5.34
C GLY A 20 9.79 -13.65 -4.34
N THR A 21 9.41 -14.77 -3.73
CA THR A 21 10.20 -15.47 -2.74
C THR A 21 10.88 -16.68 -3.38
N LEU A 22 12.20 -16.80 -3.23
CA LEU A 22 12.95 -17.99 -3.61
C LEU A 22 13.03 -18.94 -2.41
N SER A 23 12.36 -20.07 -2.51
CA SER A 23 12.38 -21.12 -1.49
C SER A 23 13.71 -21.88 -1.48
N ALA A 24 14.01 -22.54 -0.36
CA ALA A 24 15.25 -23.32 -0.18
C ALA A 24 15.39 -24.51 -1.15
N ASP A 25 14.28 -24.99 -1.70
CA ASP A 25 14.23 -26.04 -2.73
C ASP A 25 14.48 -25.50 -4.15
N GLY A 26 14.68 -24.18 -4.31
CA GLY A 26 14.92 -23.51 -5.58
C GLY A 26 13.64 -23.07 -6.31
N THR A 27 12.47 -23.24 -5.70
CA THR A 27 11.19 -22.77 -6.28
C THR A 27 11.06 -21.25 -6.12
N LEU A 28 10.86 -20.52 -7.24
CA LEU A 28 10.48 -19.10 -7.23
C LEU A 28 8.96 -18.95 -7.18
N GLN A 29 8.44 -18.41 -6.09
CA GLN A 29 7.04 -18.04 -5.95
C GLN A 29 6.89 -16.54 -6.20
N LEU A 30 6.13 -16.15 -7.23
CA LEU A 30 5.81 -14.74 -7.48
C LEU A 30 4.68 -14.28 -6.55
N ASP A 31 4.82 -13.09 -6.00
CA ASP A 31 3.82 -12.52 -5.08
C ASP A 31 2.54 -12.12 -5.82
N GLU A 32 2.66 -11.78 -7.11
CA GLU A 32 1.56 -11.42 -7.99
C GLU A 32 1.68 -12.11 -9.36
N LYS A 33 0.54 -12.25 -10.04
CA LYS A 33 0.49 -12.84 -11.38
C LYS A 33 1.05 -11.84 -12.41
N PRO A 34 2.15 -12.17 -13.12
CA PRO A 34 2.67 -11.29 -14.15
C PRO A 34 1.66 -11.17 -15.31
N ASN A 35 1.42 -9.94 -15.77
CA ASN A 35 0.58 -9.68 -16.93
C ASN A 35 1.39 -9.85 -18.23
N LEU A 36 1.74 -11.11 -18.54
CA LEU A 36 2.49 -11.49 -19.74
C LEU A 36 1.69 -12.50 -20.58
N PRO A 37 1.81 -12.46 -21.91
CA PRO A 37 1.25 -13.49 -22.77
C PRO A 37 1.91 -14.84 -22.46
N ALA A 38 1.16 -15.93 -22.67
CA ALA A 38 1.71 -17.28 -22.54
C ALA A 38 2.90 -17.46 -23.49
N GLY A 39 4.05 -17.88 -22.95
CA GLY A 39 5.27 -18.04 -23.72
C GLY A 39 6.47 -18.34 -22.81
N ARG A 40 7.64 -18.60 -23.41
CA ARG A 40 8.88 -18.75 -22.65
C ARG A 40 9.31 -17.39 -22.12
N VAL A 41 9.72 -17.36 -20.87
CA VAL A 41 10.21 -16.15 -20.20
C VAL A 41 11.66 -16.34 -19.77
N GLN A 42 12.43 -15.27 -19.80
CA GLN A 42 13.74 -15.19 -19.16
C GLN A 42 13.55 -14.44 -17.85
N VAL A 43 13.99 -15.05 -16.74
CA VAL A 43 13.90 -14.44 -15.41
C VAL A 43 15.28 -14.00 -14.97
N ILE A 44 15.39 -12.76 -14.48
CA ILE A 44 16.58 -12.24 -13.84
C ILE A 44 16.26 -12.12 -12.35
N LEU A 45 16.93 -12.92 -11.53
CA LEU A 45 16.78 -12.87 -10.07
C LEU A 45 17.73 -11.82 -9.50
N GLN A 46 17.16 -10.86 -8.79
CA GLN A 46 17.92 -9.89 -8.01
C GLN A 46 17.57 -10.10 -6.54
N LEU A 47 18.57 -10.48 -5.74
CA LEU A 47 18.39 -10.54 -4.29
C LEU A 47 18.15 -9.13 -3.76
N LEU A 48 17.01 -8.95 -3.12
CA LEU A 48 16.74 -7.74 -2.34
C LEU A 48 17.42 -7.89 -0.98
N PRO A 49 17.91 -6.79 -0.38
CA PRO A 49 18.41 -6.85 0.98
C PRO A 49 17.30 -7.35 1.89
N ASP A 50 17.62 -8.32 2.74
CA ASP A 50 16.71 -8.73 3.81
C ASP A 50 16.33 -7.48 4.60
N LEU A 51 15.02 -7.26 4.81
CA LEU A 51 14.62 -6.30 5.82
C LEU A 51 15.26 -6.75 7.13
N PRO A 52 15.87 -5.82 7.91
CA PRO A 52 16.51 -6.19 9.16
C PRO A 52 15.52 -7.01 9.99
N VAL A 53 15.94 -8.23 10.35
CA VAL A 53 15.14 -9.13 11.16
C VAL A 53 14.85 -8.41 12.48
N GLY A 54 13.57 -8.11 12.71
CA GLY A 54 13.12 -7.29 13.83
C GLY A 54 13.04 -5.81 13.46
N ASP A 55 11.98 -5.42 12.77
CA ASP A 55 11.58 -4.01 12.70
C ASP A 55 11.25 -3.55 14.15
N PRO A 56 12.00 -2.59 14.72
CA PRO A 56 11.75 -2.11 16.08
C PRO A 56 10.33 -1.58 16.27
N PHE A 57 9.74 -1.02 15.22
CA PHE A 57 8.34 -0.58 15.23
C PHE A 57 7.40 -1.79 15.33
N TRP A 58 7.66 -2.84 14.56
CA TRP A 58 6.84 -4.06 14.59
C TRP A 58 6.95 -4.82 15.91
N GLU A 59 8.15 -4.91 16.49
CA GLU A 59 8.36 -5.51 17.81
C GLU A 59 7.69 -4.69 18.92
N MET A 60 7.74 -3.36 18.83
CA MET A 60 6.96 -2.48 19.71
C MET A 60 5.46 -2.76 19.58
N MET A 61 4.91 -2.86 18.36
CA MET A 61 3.50 -3.18 18.14
C MET A 61 3.10 -4.53 18.74
N LYS A 62 3.91 -5.57 18.56
CA LYS A 62 3.68 -6.89 19.20
C LYS A 62 3.67 -6.78 20.73
N SER A 63 4.57 -6.01 21.32
CA SER A 63 4.62 -5.82 22.78
C SER A 63 3.35 -5.15 23.31
N ILE A 64 2.81 -4.18 22.58
CA ILE A 64 1.56 -3.49 22.93
C ILE A 64 0.39 -4.49 22.87
N TRP A 65 0.29 -5.29 21.81
CA TRP A 65 -0.76 -6.31 21.70
C TRP A 65 -0.68 -7.35 22.81
N ALA A 66 0.52 -7.84 23.13
CA ALA A 66 0.71 -8.76 24.25
C ALA A 66 0.26 -8.14 25.58
N GLY A 67 0.63 -6.88 25.84
CA GLY A 67 0.19 -6.13 27.02
C GLY A 67 -1.32 -5.90 27.08
N GLN A 68 -1.98 -5.68 25.93
CA GLN A 68 -3.44 -5.56 25.87
C GLN A 68 -4.14 -6.89 26.18
N GLN A 69 -3.66 -8.00 25.62
CA GLN A 69 -4.23 -9.32 25.91
C GLN A 69 -4.09 -9.70 27.38
N GLN A 70 -2.94 -9.41 28.01
CA GLN A 70 -2.75 -9.65 29.45
C GLN A 70 -3.71 -8.84 30.32
N ARG A 71 -4.10 -7.64 29.88
CA ARG A 71 -5.11 -6.81 30.55
C ARG A 71 -6.55 -7.25 30.29
N GLY A 72 -6.75 -8.35 29.55
CA GLY A 72 -8.08 -8.87 29.20
C GLY A 72 -8.79 -8.03 28.14
N HIS A 73 -8.07 -7.21 27.37
CA HIS A 73 -8.67 -6.43 26.30
C HIS A 73 -9.20 -7.36 25.21
N VAL A 74 -10.50 -7.30 24.94
CA VAL A 74 -11.13 -8.03 23.82
C VAL A 74 -11.12 -7.10 22.60
N PRO A 75 -10.33 -7.40 21.55
CA PRO A 75 -10.36 -6.63 20.32
C PRO A 75 -11.72 -6.77 19.63
N ARG A 76 -12.15 -5.69 18.96
CA ARG A 76 -13.34 -5.73 18.10
C ARG A 76 -13.17 -6.81 17.04
N ASN A 77 -14.26 -7.51 16.74
CA ASN A 77 -14.25 -8.48 15.65
C ASN A 77 -14.30 -7.79 14.29
N VAL A 78 -14.05 -8.56 13.23
CA VAL A 78 -13.99 -8.02 11.85
C VAL A 78 -15.33 -7.39 11.45
N GLU A 79 -16.46 -7.97 11.84
CA GLU A 79 -17.78 -7.48 11.48
C GLU A 79 -18.09 -6.14 12.14
N GLU A 80 -17.71 -5.97 13.41
CA GLU A 80 -17.83 -4.72 14.16
C GLU A 80 -17.02 -3.61 13.51
N VAL A 81 -15.76 -3.87 13.16
CA VAL A 81 -14.90 -2.89 12.48
C VAL A 81 -15.48 -2.52 11.11
N GLN A 82 -16.00 -3.49 10.38
CA GLN A 82 -16.63 -3.25 9.08
C GLN A 82 -17.94 -2.46 9.20
N ALA A 83 -18.73 -2.70 10.24
CA ALA A 83 -19.96 -1.96 10.52
C ALA A 83 -19.66 -0.49 10.83
N GLU A 84 -18.70 -0.23 11.72
CA GLU A 84 -18.27 1.12 12.08
C GLU A 84 -17.68 1.87 10.89
N LEU A 85 -16.90 1.18 10.04
CA LEU A 85 -16.36 1.77 8.82
C LEU A 85 -17.46 2.18 7.84
N ARG A 86 -18.52 1.35 7.70
CA ARG A 86 -19.67 1.68 6.85
C ARG A 86 -20.43 2.89 7.39
N GLU A 87 -20.72 2.90 8.69
CA GLU A 87 -21.41 3.99 9.36
C GLU A 87 -20.65 5.31 9.22
N SER A 88 -19.34 5.29 9.47
CA SER A 88 -18.46 6.45 9.30
C SER A 88 -18.50 6.98 7.86
N ARG A 89 -18.38 6.10 6.87
CA ARG A 89 -18.45 6.50 5.45
C ARG A 89 -19.80 7.11 5.07
N GLN A 90 -20.90 6.54 5.55
CA GLN A 90 -22.25 7.06 5.29
C GLN A 90 -22.45 8.43 5.96
N GLY A 91 -22.06 8.57 7.22
CA GLY A 91 -22.14 9.85 7.94
C GLY A 91 -21.31 10.95 7.27
N TRP A 92 -20.11 10.61 6.77
CA TRP A 92 -19.29 11.53 6.01
C TRP A 92 -19.92 11.93 4.66
N ALA A 93 -20.55 10.99 3.96
CA ALA A 93 -21.26 11.29 2.71
C ALA A 93 -22.41 12.27 2.94
N THR A 94 -23.27 12.03 3.93
CA THR A 94 -24.37 12.93 4.28
C THR A 94 -23.87 14.33 4.67
N ARG A 95 -22.80 14.39 5.49
CA ARG A 95 -22.18 15.66 5.86
C ARG A 95 -21.65 16.42 4.65
N GLN A 96 -21.08 15.71 3.67
CA GLN A 96 -20.56 16.32 2.46
C GLN A 96 -21.68 16.95 1.62
N GLU A 97 -22.81 16.26 1.45
CA GLU A 97 -23.99 16.79 0.75
C GLU A 97 -24.55 18.05 1.43
N GLU A 98 -24.58 18.08 2.76
CA GLU A 98 -25.02 19.27 3.52
C GLU A 98 -24.09 20.46 3.32
N ILE A 99 -22.77 20.22 3.29
CA ILE A 99 -21.76 21.24 3.03
C ILE A 99 -21.93 21.79 1.61
N GLU A 100 -22.10 20.92 0.62
CA GLU A 100 -22.32 21.31 -0.78
C GLU A 100 -23.59 22.17 -0.92
N ARG A 101 -24.69 21.75 -0.29
CA ARG A 101 -25.94 22.52 -0.29
C ARG A 101 -25.76 23.92 0.29
N LEU A 102 -25.09 24.04 1.44
CA LEU A 102 -24.82 25.33 2.08
C LEU A 102 -23.92 26.23 1.23
N GLN A 103 -22.95 25.64 0.53
CA GLN A 103 -22.07 26.38 -0.39
C GLN A 103 -22.84 26.89 -1.62
N ASP A 104 -23.70 26.07 -2.20
CA ASP A 104 -24.56 26.44 -3.32
C ASP A 104 -25.51 27.58 -2.95
N GLU A 105 -26.14 27.51 -1.78
CA GLU A 105 -27.01 28.57 -1.26
C GLU A 105 -26.23 29.88 -1.06
N ALA A 106 -25.05 29.82 -0.44
CA ALA A 106 -24.18 30.99 -0.26
C ALA A 106 -23.71 31.58 -1.59
N HIS A 107 -23.40 30.74 -2.58
CA HIS A 107 -23.03 31.18 -3.93
C HIS A 107 -24.16 31.95 -4.59
N ARG A 108 -25.38 31.39 -4.58
CA ARG A 108 -26.57 32.03 -5.16
C ARG A 108 -26.89 33.37 -4.52
N VAL A 109 -26.76 33.50 -3.20
CA VAL A 109 -26.99 34.76 -2.49
C VAL A 109 -25.95 35.82 -2.90
N ARG A 110 -24.69 35.43 -3.06
CA ARG A 110 -23.61 36.34 -3.51
C ARG A 110 -23.80 36.80 -4.95
N GLU A 111 -24.31 35.94 -5.84
CA GLU A 111 -24.60 36.30 -7.22
C GLU A 111 -25.83 37.21 -7.37
N GLN A 112 -26.73 37.21 -6.39
CA GLN A 112 -27.96 38.03 -6.39
C GLN A 112 -27.82 39.37 -5.65
N GLN A 113 -26.71 39.60 -4.95
CA GLN A 113 -26.39 40.90 -4.35
C GLN A 113 -25.50 41.70 -5.32
N PRO A 114 -25.99 42.82 -5.90
CA PRO A 114 -25.22 43.67 -6.82
C PRO A 114 -24.11 44.47 -6.12
#